data_AF-A0A496C6J0-F1
#
_entry.id   AF-A0A496C6J0-F1
#
_cell.length_a   1.000
_cell.length_b   1.000
_cell.length_c   1.000
_cell.angle_alpha   90.00
_cell.angle_beta   90.00
_cell.angle_gamma   90.00
#
_symmetry.space_group_name_H-M   'P 1'
#
loop_
_entity.id
_entity.type
_entity.pdbx_description
1 polymer ?
#
loop_
_entity_poly.entity_id
_entity_poly.type
_entity_poly.pdbx_seq_one_letter_code
_entity_poly.pdbx_strand_id
1 'polypeptide(L)'
;MRYNIRLTIKAIIRAEQMLGKPFTDFDYTDREELTRLLYCSVLANNKERMAYGTFLEVAGNEKQLSAMLSEMELENVLLVQFTDTVDKGEAGGSGDGYRMRDLASDLIVSGGLDPHYVMDELEISDIPALVRALDRRKREGMESQRLWTFLAVAPHIDTRKIRTVRDFYVFPWEVEERERKAAEEMDRNKGMFDRFMSGEFNHYLNDN
;
A
#
# COMPACT_ATOMS: atom_id res chain seq x y z
N MET A 1 20.22 10.72 28.35
CA MET A 1 19.87 11.32 27.04
C MET A 1 18.51 10.79 26.65
N ARG A 2 17.60 11.66 26.24
CA ARG A 2 16.29 11.25 25.71
C ARG A 2 16.40 11.35 24.19
N TYR A 3 16.33 10.20 23.52
CA TYR A 3 16.39 10.13 22.06
C TYR A 3 14.98 10.22 21.50
N ASN A 4 14.80 10.87 20.37
CA ASN A 4 13.55 10.82 19.61
C ASN A 4 13.54 9.54 18.76
N ILE A 5 12.59 8.64 19.02
CA ILE A 5 12.53 7.29 18.43
C ILE A 5 11.25 7.16 17.60
N ARG A 6 11.12 8.01 16.58
CA ARG A 6 10.04 7.90 15.59
C ARG A 6 10.44 6.98 14.43
N LEU A 7 9.49 6.22 13.92
CA LEU A 7 9.67 5.44 12.69
C LEU A 7 9.36 6.32 11.46
N THR A 8 10.33 7.10 11.03
CA THR A 8 10.24 7.88 9.78
C THR A 8 10.55 7.02 8.56
N ILE A 9 10.05 7.39 7.39
CA ILE A 9 10.33 6.71 6.12
C ILE A 9 11.84 6.61 5.88
N LYS A 10 12.58 7.67 6.20
CA LYS A 10 14.03 7.69 6.15
C LYS A 10 14.68 6.68 7.08
N ALA A 11 14.21 6.53 8.32
CA ALA A 11 14.73 5.52 9.25
C ALA A 11 14.54 4.10 8.68
N ILE A 12 13.35 3.83 8.13
CA ILE A 12 13.02 2.54 7.51
C ILE A 12 13.93 2.26 6.32
N ILE A 13 14.11 3.22 5.41
CA ILE A 13 14.99 3.06 4.24
C ILE A 13 16.43 2.76 4.67
N ARG A 14 16.93 3.40 5.74
CA ARG A 14 18.27 3.11 6.27
C ARG A 14 18.36 1.71 6.88
N ALA A 15 17.31 1.27 7.57
CA ALA A 15 17.25 -0.09 8.10
C ALA A 15 17.22 -1.13 6.96
N GLU A 16 16.42 -0.92 5.91
CA GLU A 16 16.41 -1.79 4.71
C GLU A 16 17.78 -1.83 4.03
N GLN A 17 18.51 -0.71 3.98
CA GLN A 17 19.87 -0.66 3.44
C GLN A 17 20.87 -1.45 4.28
N MET A 18 20.75 -1.43 5.61
CA MET A 18 21.64 -2.18 6.51
C MET A 18 21.32 -3.67 6.53
N LEU A 19 20.04 -4.04 6.47
CA LEU A 19 19.56 -5.43 6.56
C LEU A 19 19.50 -6.13 5.20
N GLY A 20 19.45 -5.39 4.10
CA GLY A 20 19.39 -5.93 2.74
C GLY A 20 18.02 -6.48 2.33
N LYS A 21 17.02 -6.43 3.22
CA LYS A 21 15.66 -6.96 3.04
C LYS A 21 14.60 -5.87 3.20
N PRO A 22 13.39 -6.04 2.64
CA PRO A 22 12.32 -5.05 2.75
C PRO A 22 11.76 -4.98 4.18
N PHE A 23 11.19 -3.83 4.55
CA PHE A 23 10.61 -3.59 5.87
C PHE A 23 9.49 -4.58 6.25
N THR A 24 8.78 -5.11 5.25
CA THR A 24 7.73 -6.13 5.44
C THR A 24 8.25 -7.46 5.96
N ASP A 25 9.54 -7.76 5.72
CA ASP A 25 10.16 -9.06 6.00
C ASP A 25 11.08 -8.99 7.22
N PHE A 26 10.96 -7.94 8.03
CA PHE A 26 11.74 -7.78 9.26
C PHE A 26 11.29 -8.79 10.32
N ASP A 27 12.27 -9.40 10.98
CA ASP A 27 12.01 -10.26 12.12
C ASP A 27 12.09 -9.40 13.39
N TYR A 28 10.93 -9.00 13.88
CA TYR A 28 10.80 -8.22 15.12
C TYR A 28 11.06 -9.06 16.38
N THR A 29 11.37 -10.35 16.26
CA THR A 29 11.82 -11.18 17.38
C THR A 29 13.34 -11.27 17.45
N ASP A 30 14.05 -10.96 16.36
CA ASP A 30 15.50 -10.91 16.34
C ASP A 30 16.03 -9.60 16.97
N ARG A 31 16.82 -9.77 18.02
CA ARG A 31 17.47 -8.67 18.73
C ARG A 31 18.40 -7.89 17.81
N GLU A 32 19.10 -8.54 16.88
CA GLU A 32 20.05 -7.87 16.01
C GLU A 32 19.34 -6.92 15.03
N GLU A 33 18.26 -7.40 14.41
CA GLU A 33 17.44 -6.59 13.50
C GLU A 33 16.73 -5.45 14.20
N LEU A 34 16.12 -5.70 15.37
CA LEU A 34 15.53 -4.66 16.20
C LEU A 34 16.56 -3.58 16.59
N THR A 35 17.77 -3.98 16.95
CA THR A 35 18.84 -3.03 17.34
C THR A 35 19.27 -2.18 16.14
N ARG A 36 19.32 -2.75 14.93
CA ARG A 36 19.63 -2.01 13.70
C ARG A 36 18.51 -1.04 13.30
N LEU A 37 17.25 -1.45 13.44
CA LEU A 37 16.10 -0.56 13.24
C LEU A 37 16.13 0.60 14.23
N LEU A 38 16.35 0.31 15.51
CA LEU A 38 16.43 1.31 16.56
C LEU A 38 17.56 2.32 16.31
N TYR A 39 18.74 1.83 15.92
CA TYR A 39 19.86 2.67 15.52
C TYR A 39 19.48 3.62 14.38
N CYS A 40 18.80 3.11 13.34
CA CYS A 40 18.38 3.91 12.20
C CYS A 40 17.36 4.98 12.59
N SER A 41 16.42 4.67 13.49
CA SER A 41 15.46 5.64 14.05
C SER A 41 16.17 6.74 14.83
N VAL A 42 17.14 6.39 15.68
CA VAL A 42 17.93 7.38 16.42
C VAL A 42 18.73 8.26 15.46
N LEU A 43 19.37 7.67 14.46
CA LEU A 43 20.18 8.40 13.47
C LEU A 43 19.35 9.35 12.59
N ALA A 44 18.12 8.97 12.24
CA ALA A 44 17.26 9.76 11.36
C ALA A 44 16.66 10.99 12.06
N ASN A 45 16.30 10.85 13.34
CA ASN A 45 15.49 11.85 14.06
C ASN A 45 16.29 12.75 15.01
N ASN A 46 17.53 12.40 15.34
CA ASN A 46 18.35 13.15 16.29
C ASN A 46 19.50 13.88 15.59
N LYS A 47 19.94 15.01 16.15
CA LYS A 47 21.07 15.79 15.62
C LYS A 47 22.42 15.08 15.81
N GLU A 48 22.51 14.27 16.86
CA GLU A 48 23.72 13.52 17.19
C GLU A 48 23.88 12.36 16.21
N ARG A 49 25.05 12.33 15.55
CA ARG A 49 25.41 11.26 14.64
C ARG A 49 26.41 10.36 15.33
N MET A 50 26.11 9.07 15.37
CA MET A 50 27.00 8.05 15.87
C MET A 50 27.11 6.92 14.86
N ALA A 51 28.26 6.26 14.82
CA ALA A 51 28.43 5.05 14.03
C ALA A 51 27.77 3.86 14.74
N TYR A 52 27.39 2.83 13.99
CA TYR A 52 26.71 1.65 14.53
C TYR A 52 27.53 0.95 15.63
N GLY A 53 28.86 0.85 15.48
CA GLY A 53 29.73 0.26 16.51
C GLY A 53 29.66 0.99 17.85
N THR A 54 29.63 2.33 17.83
CA THR A 54 29.48 3.14 19.05
C THR A 54 28.06 3.02 19.62
N PHE A 55 27.05 2.88 18.76
CA PHE A 55 25.68 2.62 19.21
C PHE A 55 25.54 1.27 19.92
N LEU A 56 26.30 0.24 19.52
CA LEU A 56 26.30 -1.05 20.23
C LEU A 56 26.80 -0.93 21.67
N GLU A 57 27.75 -0.04 21.95
CA GLU A 57 28.21 0.24 23.31
C GLU A 57 27.11 0.89 24.16
N VAL A 58 26.35 1.82 23.56
CA VAL A 58 25.18 2.46 24.18
C VAL A 58 24.06 1.44 24.40
N ALA A 59 23.79 0.59 23.41
CA ALA A 59 22.82 -0.50 23.48
C ALA A 59 23.24 -1.62 24.45
N GLY A 60 24.54 -1.72 24.77
CA GLY A 60 25.06 -2.57 25.84
C GLY A 60 24.57 -2.16 27.23
N ASN A 61 24.15 -0.91 27.41
CA ASN A 61 23.48 -0.47 28.63
C ASN A 61 21.99 -0.84 28.60
N GLU A 62 21.66 -1.93 29.30
CA GLU A 62 20.31 -2.51 29.33
C GLU A 62 19.22 -1.51 29.73
N LYS A 63 19.51 -0.57 30.65
CA LYS A 63 18.55 0.46 31.07
C LYS A 63 18.23 1.46 29.96
N GLN A 64 19.22 1.80 29.13
CA GLN A 64 19.02 2.74 28.03
C GLN A 64 18.33 2.05 26.86
N LEU A 65 18.73 0.81 26.55
CA LEU A 65 18.10 0.01 25.52
C LEU A 65 16.63 -0.27 25.83
N SER A 66 16.29 -0.64 27.07
CA SER A 66 14.90 -0.91 27.46
C SER A 66 14.03 0.34 27.39
N ALA A 67 14.55 1.50 27.80
CA ALA A 67 13.85 2.77 27.66
C ALA A 67 13.60 3.13 26.19
N MET A 68 14.59 2.90 25.32
CA MET A 68 14.46 3.14 23.88
C MET A 68 13.43 2.23 23.22
N LEU A 69 13.45 0.93 23.56
CA LEU A 69 12.49 -0.04 23.05
C LEU A 69 11.07 0.28 23.53
N SER A 70 10.90 0.67 24.79
CA SER A 70 9.59 1.06 25.33
C SER A 70 9.01 2.28 24.64
N GLU A 71 9.83 3.30 24.29
CA GLU A 71 9.33 4.43 23.50
C GLU A 71 8.98 3.99 22.06
N MET A 72 9.75 3.11 21.43
CA MET A 72 9.41 2.55 20.11
C MET A 72 8.11 1.73 20.12
N GLU A 73 7.89 0.93 21.17
CA GLU A 73 6.65 0.17 21.38
C GLU A 73 5.46 1.11 21.56
N LEU A 74 5.62 2.17 22.36
CA LEU A 74 4.58 3.19 22.54
C LEU A 74 4.20 3.84 21.20
N GLU A 75 5.18 4.25 20.40
CA GLU A 75 4.96 4.82 19.06
C GLU A 75 4.22 3.84 18.14
N ASN A 76 4.60 2.56 18.14
CA ASN A 76 3.88 1.53 17.38
C ASN A 76 2.43 1.37 17.85
N VAL A 77 2.18 1.35 19.16
CA VAL A 77 0.82 1.27 19.71
C VAL A 77 -0.02 2.48 19.29
N LEU A 78 0.57 3.68 19.27
CA LEU A 78 -0.12 4.88 18.78
C LEU A 78 -0.42 4.79 17.29
N LEU A 79 0.54 4.36 16.47
CA LEU A 79 0.37 4.22 15.01
C LEU A 79 -0.78 3.27 14.65
N VAL A 80 -0.88 2.12 15.35
CA VAL A 80 -1.94 1.12 15.12
C VAL A 80 -3.35 1.68 15.37
N GLN A 81 -3.50 2.74 16.18
CA GLN A 81 -4.81 3.37 16.40
C GLN A 81 -5.33 4.11 15.17
N PHE A 82 -4.42 4.55 14.30
CA PHE A 82 -4.73 5.34 13.10
C PHE A 82 -4.63 4.52 11.82
N THR A 83 -4.15 3.28 11.89
CA THR A 83 -4.28 2.35 10.78
C THR A 83 -5.75 1.95 10.68
N ASP A 84 -6.46 2.53 9.70
CA ASP A 84 -7.75 2.02 9.29
C ASP A 84 -7.62 0.50 9.09
N THR A 85 -8.56 -0.28 9.62
CA THR A 85 -8.79 -1.64 9.14
C THR A 85 -9.35 -1.55 7.73
N VAL A 86 -8.56 -1.01 6.80
CA VAL A 86 -8.92 -0.98 5.39
C VAL A 86 -9.15 -2.43 5.03
N ASP A 87 -10.36 -2.73 4.56
CA ASP A 87 -10.69 -4.00 3.92
C ASP A 87 -9.50 -4.44 3.11
N LYS A 88 -9.16 -5.73 3.20
CA LYS A 88 -8.19 -6.39 2.32
C LYS A 88 -8.74 -6.38 0.88
N GLY A 89 -8.94 -5.21 0.31
CA GLY A 89 -9.03 -4.97 -1.12
C GLY A 89 -7.66 -5.33 -1.63
N GLU A 90 -7.62 -6.47 -2.31
CA GLU A 90 -6.46 -7.10 -2.91
C GLU A 90 -5.45 -6.04 -3.38
N ALA A 91 -4.32 -6.00 -2.70
CA ALA A 91 -3.13 -5.36 -3.21
C ALA A 91 -2.75 -6.11 -4.48
N GLY A 92 -3.31 -5.69 -5.61
CA GLY A 92 -2.95 -6.14 -6.94
C GLY A 92 -1.52 -5.72 -7.22
N GLY A 93 -0.58 -6.61 -6.89
CA GLY A 93 0.85 -6.37 -7.02
C GLY A 93 1.62 -7.59 -6.53
N SER A 94 1.96 -8.45 -7.48
CA SER A 94 2.79 -9.65 -7.32
C SER A 94 3.99 -9.47 -6.37
N GLY A 95 4.00 -10.20 -5.26
CA GLY A 95 5.01 -11.19 -4.87
C GLY A 95 6.52 -10.85 -4.86
N ASP A 96 6.96 -9.63 -5.13
CA ASP A 96 8.35 -9.23 -5.00
C ASP A 96 8.42 -8.06 -4.01
N GLY A 97 9.22 -8.22 -2.95
CA GLY A 97 9.22 -7.36 -1.76
C GLY A 97 9.44 -5.89 -2.11
N TYR A 98 8.35 -5.12 -2.21
CA TYR A 98 8.40 -3.70 -2.54
C TYR A 98 9.10 -2.95 -1.42
N ARG A 99 10.26 -2.36 -1.71
CA ARG A 99 11.05 -1.65 -0.69
C ARG A 99 10.45 -0.28 -0.43
N MET A 100 10.52 0.17 0.81
CA MET A 100 10.05 1.50 1.21
C MET A 100 10.74 2.62 0.41
N ARG A 101 11.99 2.39 0.00
CA ARG A 101 12.73 3.35 -0.85
C ARG A 101 12.07 3.61 -2.20
N ASP A 102 11.50 2.57 -2.82
CA ASP A 102 10.97 2.64 -4.18
C ASP A 102 9.59 3.32 -4.13
N LEU A 103 8.81 3.00 -3.09
CA LEU A 103 7.58 3.70 -2.74
C LEU A 103 7.82 5.21 -2.48
N ALA A 104 8.80 5.54 -1.64
CA ALA A 104 9.13 6.94 -1.34
C ALA A 104 9.55 7.70 -2.61
N SER A 105 10.32 7.04 -3.48
CA SER A 105 10.73 7.61 -4.77
C SER A 105 9.53 7.87 -5.69
N ASP A 106 8.58 6.94 -5.74
CA ASP A 106 7.35 7.08 -6.51
C ASP A 106 6.47 8.23 -5.99
N LEU A 107 6.32 8.34 -4.68
CA LEU A 107 5.59 9.43 -4.02
C LEU A 107 6.20 10.81 -4.32
N ILE A 108 7.53 10.90 -4.33
CA ILE A 108 8.25 12.14 -4.63
C ILE A 108 8.16 12.47 -6.13
N VAL A 109 8.59 11.56 -7.00
CA VAL A 109 8.77 11.83 -8.44
C VAL A 109 7.43 11.81 -9.17
N SER A 110 6.63 10.77 -8.98
CA SER A 110 5.34 10.63 -9.66
C SER A 110 4.23 11.40 -8.92
N GLY A 111 4.23 11.32 -7.59
CA GLY A 111 3.27 12.03 -6.75
C GLY A 111 3.49 13.54 -6.72
N GLY A 112 4.74 14.00 -6.91
CA GLY A 112 5.08 15.42 -6.81
C GLY A 112 5.09 15.94 -5.37
N LEU A 113 5.23 15.04 -4.40
CA LEU A 113 5.32 15.40 -2.98
C LEU A 113 6.71 15.94 -2.66
N ASP A 114 6.77 16.83 -1.68
CA ASP A 114 8.03 17.38 -1.20
C ASP A 114 8.92 16.27 -0.59
N PRO A 115 10.21 16.16 -0.99
CA PRO A 115 11.10 15.13 -0.46
C PRO A 115 11.31 15.22 1.05
N HIS A 116 11.32 16.42 1.64
CA HIS A 116 11.52 16.57 3.07
C HIS A 116 10.29 16.07 3.84
N TYR A 117 9.10 16.42 3.37
CA TYR A 117 7.85 15.88 3.91
C TYR A 117 7.83 14.34 3.85
N VAL A 118 8.09 13.74 2.69
CA VAL A 118 8.04 12.26 2.53
C VAL A 118 9.07 11.55 3.42
N MET A 119 10.26 12.12 3.59
CA MET A 119 11.35 11.43 4.29
C MET A 119 11.29 11.60 5.81
N ASP A 120 10.91 12.79 6.30
CA ASP A 120 11.05 13.16 7.71
C ASP A 120 9.70 13.37 8.43
N GLU A 121 8.63 13.76 7.71
CA GLU A 121 7.34 14.12 8.34
C GLU A 121 6.23 13.10 8.10
N LEU A 122 6.20 12.44 6.94
CA LEU A 122 5.17 11.50 6.53
C LEU A 122 5.07 10.31 7.50
N GLU A 123 3.85 10.06 8.00
CA GLU A 123 3.54 8.92 8.84
C GLU A 123 3.25 7.66 8.00
N ILE A 124 3.60 6.50 8.56
CA ILE A 124 3.45 5.21 7.87
C ILE A 124 1.97 4.86 7.65
N SER A 125 1.10 5.26 8.58
CA SER A 125 -0.35 5.10 8.53
C SER A 125 -1.00 5.78 7.32
N ASP A 126 -0.42 6.89 6.84
CA ASP A 126 -0.98 7.68 5.74
C ASP A 126 -0.57 7.16 4.34
N ILE A 127 0.48 6.34 4.27
CA ILE A 127 0.99 5.77 3.02
C ILE A 127 -0.11 5.11 2.18
N PRO A 128 -0.99 4.24 2.73
CA PRO A 128 -2.01 3.57 1.93
C PRO A 128 -3.00 4.53 1.27
N ALA A 129 -3.30 5.66 1.90
CA ALA A 129 -4.15 6.69 1.30
C ALA A 129 -3.46 7.37 0.11
N LEU A 130 -2.18 7.71 0.27
CA LEU A 130 -1.37 8.34 -0.78
C LEU A 130 -1.15 7.41 -1.98
N VAL A 131 -0.89 6.12 -1.74
CA VAL A 131 -0.75 5.11 -2.80
C VAL A 131 -2.04 4.98 -3.60
N ARG A 132 -3.19 4.87 -2.92
CA ARG A 132 -4.50 4.81 -3.60
C ARG A 132 -4.76 6.05 -4.46
N ALA A 133 -4.40 7.23 -3.97
CA ALA A 133 -4.53 8.47 -4.73
C ALA A 133 -3.59 8.51 -5.94
N LEU A 134 -2.34 8.06 -5.78
CA LEU A 134 -1.36 7.95 -6.85
C LEU A 134 -1.83 6.99 -7.95
N ASP A 135 -2.31 5.81 -7.56
CA ASP A 135 -2.82 4.80 -8.49
C ASP A 135 -4.04 5.30 -9.25
N ARG A 136 -4.97 5.96 -8.56
CA ARG A 136 -6.12 6.60 -9.20
C ARG A 136 -5.68 7.61 -10.26
N ARG A 137 -4.73 8.49 -9.92
CA ARG A 137 -4.17 9.47 -10.87
C ARG A 137 -3.50 8.78 -12.06
N LYS A 138 -2.74 7.70 -11.84
CA LYS A 138 -2.11 6.90 -12.91
C LYS A 138 -3.17 6.28 -13.83
N ARG A 139 -4.25 5.71 -13.26
CA ARG A 139 -5.38 5.13 -14.03
C ARG A 139 -6.10 6.19 -14.87
N GLU A 140 -6.45 7.34 -14.26
CA GLU A 140 -7.10 8.46 -14.96
C GLU A 140 -6.22 9.00 -16.12
N GLY A 141 -4.90 9.06 -15.91
CA GLY A 141 -3.93 9.43 -16.93
C GLY A 141 -3.90 8.44 -18.11
N MET A 142 -3.85 7.14 -17.82
CA MET A 142 -3.88 6.09 -18.85
C MET A 142 -5.21 6.05 -19.60
N GLU A 143 -6.34 6.23 -18.92
CA GLU A 143 -7.66 6.32 -19.55
C GLU A 143 -7.77 7.54 -20.48
N SER A 144 -7.22 8.67 -20.06
CA SER A 144 -7.15 9.89 -20.88
C SER A 144 -6.29 9.67 -22.12
N GLN A 145 -5.12 9.05 -21.98
CA GLN A 145 -4.26 8.70 -23.12
C GLN A 145 -4.96 7.74 -24.09
N ARG A 146 -5.67 6.74 -23.57
CA ARG A 146 -6.47 5.81 -24.37
C ARG A 146 -7.54 6.56 -25.17
N LEU A 147 -8.26 7.49 -24.53
CA LEU A 147 -9.27 8.31 -25.19
C LEU A 147 -8.66 9.17 -26.32
N TRP A 148 -7.57 9.88 -26.04
CA TRP A 148 -6.91 10.71 -27.05
C TRP A 148 -6.38 9.89 -28.23
N THR A 149 -5.79 8.72 -27.95
CA THR A 149 -5.33 7.79 -28.99
C THR A 149 -6.50 7.30 -29.83
N PHE A 150 -7.62 6.93 -29.20
CA PHE A 150 -8.82 6.52 -29.91
C PHE A 150 -9.33 7.64 -30.83
N LEU A 151 -9.43 8.89 -30.34
CA LEU A 151 -9.88 10.04 -31.13
C LEU A 151 -8.94 10.34 -32.31
N ALA A 152 -7.63 10.19 -32.13
CA ALA A 152 -6.64 10.42 -33.18
C ALA A 152 -6.73 9.37 -34.31
N VAL A 153 -7.02 8.11 -33.98
CA VAL A 153 -7.05 7.01 -34.96
C VAL A 153 -8.48 6.71 -35.45
N ALA A 154 -9.52 7.18 -34.75
CA ALA A 154 -10.94 7.05 -35.12
C ALA A 154 -11.26 7.31 -36.61
N PRO A 155 -10.75 8.36 -37.28
CA PRO A 155 -11.04 8.58 -38.70
C PRO A 155 -10.48 7.50 -39.64
N HIS A 156 -9.58 6.65 -39.15
CA HIS A 156 -8.90 5.59 -39.90
C HIS A 156 -9.35 4.17 -39.49
N ILE A 157 -10.28 4.04 -38.56
CA ILE A 157 -10.76 2.76 -38.03
C ILE A 157 -12.18 2.46 -38.54
N ASP A 158 -12.47 1.18 -38.79
CA ASP A 158 -13.83 0.71 -39.00
C ASP A 158 -14.64 0.78 -37.69
N THR A 159 -15.40 1.87 -37.55
CA THR A 159 -16.26 2.18 -36.39
C THR A 159 -17.35 1.14 -36.13
N ARG A 160 -17.58 0.20 -37.07
CA ARG A 160 -18.50 -0.93 -36.84
C ARG A 160 -17.92 -1.99 -35.91
N LYS A 161 -16.59 -2.16 -35.92
CA LYS A 161 -15.86 -3.17 -35.12
C LYS A 161 -15.45 -2.64 -33.75
N ILE A 162 -15.04 -1.37 -33.68
CA ILE A 162 -14.63 -0.72 -32.44
C ILE A 162 -15.61 0.42 -32.15
N ARG A 163 -16.57 0.16 -31.25
CA ARG A 163 -17.65 1.10 -30.94
C ARG A 163 -17.33 1.98 -29.76
N THR A 164 -16.62 1.44 -28.78
CA THR A 164 -16.29 2.12 -27.52
C THR A 164 -14.78 2.21 -27.35
N VAL A 165 -14.31 3.23 -26.63
CA VAL A 165 -12.90 3.40 -26.24
C VAL A 165 -12.35 2.17 -25.50
N ARG A 166 -13.21 1.46 -24.75
CA ARG A 166 -12.84 0.20 -24.07
C ARG A 166 -12.63 -0.97 -25.02
N ASP A 167 -13.27 -0.97 -26.19
CA ASP A 167 -13.10 -2.02 -27.19
C ASP A 167 -11.77 -1.87 -27.93
N PHE A 168 -11.20 -0.65 -27.92
CA PHE A 168 -9.92 -0.34 -28.54
C PHE A 168 -8.74 -0.91 -27.76
N TYR A 169 -8.73 -0.74 -26.43
CA TYR A 169 -7.72 -1.29 -25.54
C TYR A 169 -8.31 -1.48 -24.13
N VAL A 170 -8.20 -2.69 -23.60
CA VAL A 170 -8.73 -3.05 -22.27
C VAL A 170 -7.59 -3.02 -21.26
N PHE A 171 -7.79 -2.30 -20.16
CA PHE A 171 -6.80 -2.28 -19.08
C PHE A 171 -6.91 -3.53 -18.19
N PRO A 172 -5.79 -3.99 -17.57
CA PRO A 172 -5.82 -5.14 -16.65
C PRO A 172 -6.87 -5.00 -15.53
N TRP A 173 -6.97 -3.82 -14.90
CA TRP A 173 -7.95 -3.58 -13.83
C TRP A 173 -9.40 -3.57 -14.33
N GLU A 174 -9.66 -3.28 -15.61
CA GLU A 174 -11.00 -3.40 -16.20
C GLU A 174 -11.39 -4.86 -16.47
N VAL A 175 -10.42 -5.78 -16.57
CA VAL A 175 -10.65 -7.22 -16.65
C VAL A 175 -10.98 -7.77 -15.27
N GLU A 176 -10.17 -7.45 -14.26
CA GLU A 176 -10.39 -7.83 -12.86
C GLU A 176 -11.77 -7.38 -12.35
N GLU A 177 -12.17 -6.13 -12.66
CA GLU A 177 -13.51 -5.64 -12.30
C GLU A 177 -14.65 -6.40 -12.98
N ARG A 178 -14.45 -6.87 -14.22
CA ARG A 178 -15.46 -7.69 -14.92
C ARG A 178 -15.55 -9.08 -14.33
N GLU A 179 -14.42 -9.71 -14.03
CA GLU A 179 -14.39 -11.03 -13.42
C GLU A 179 -15.03 -11.00 -12.03
N ARG A 180 -14.74 -9.98 -11.22
CA ARG A 180 -15.39 -9.79 -9.92
C ARG A 180 -16.90 -9.58 -10.04
N LYS A 181 -17.34 -8.72 -10.96
CA LYS A 181 -18.78 -8.49 -11.21
C LYS A 181 -19.48 -9.74 -11.73
N ALA A 182 -18.83 -10.50 -12.62
CA ALA A 182 -19.36 -11.76 -13.13
C ALA A 182 -19.50 -12.80 -12.01
N ALA A 183 -18.51 -12.91 -11.11
CA ALA A 183 -18.59 -13.78 -9.94
C ALA A 183 -19.74 -13.37 -9.00
N GLU A 184 -19.86 -12.07 -8.68
CA GLU A 184 -20.95 -11.54 -7.87
C GLU A 184 -22.34 -11.80 -8.51
N GLU A 185 -22.46 -11.66 -9.84
CA GLU A 185 -23.68 -11.97 -10.57
C GLU A 185 -23.98 -13.47 -10.59
N MET A 186 -22.98 -14.33 -10.74
CA MET A 186 -23.15 -15.78 -10.67
C MET A 186 -23.63 -16.21 -9.29
N ASP A 187 -23.07 -15.65 -8.21
CA ASP A 187 -23.51 -15.92 -6.84
C ASP A 187 -24.94 -15.43 -6.58
N ARG A 188 -25.28 -14.22 -7.05
CA ARG A 188 -26.65 -13.69 -6.96
C ARG A 188 -27.63 -14.55 -7.76
N ASN A 189 -27.27 -14.95 -8.97
CA ASN A 189 -28.10 -15.78 -9.84
C ASN A 189 -28.27 -17.19 -9.28
N LYS A 190 -27.23 -17.77 -8.67
CA LYS A 190 -27.33 -19.04 -7.95
C LYS A 190 -28.30 -18.94 -6.77
N GLY A 191 -28.18 -17.91 -5.94
CA GLY A 191 -29.13 -17.67 -4.85
C GLY A 191 -30.56 -17.36 -5.33
N MET A 192 -30.74 -16.79 -6.52
CA MET A 192 -32.05 -16.59 -7.14
C MET A 192 -32.63 -17.90 -7.71
N PHE A 193 -31.77 -18.72 -8.32
CA PHE A 193 -32.12 -20.04 -8.85
C PHE A 193 -32.50 -21.02 -7.73
N ASP A 194 -31.75 -21.04 -6.62
CA ASP A 194 -32.05 -21.89 -5.47
C ASP A 194 -33.41 -21.53 -4.84
N ARG A 195 -33.73 -20.22 -4.75
CA ARG A 195 -35.05 -19.73 -4.31
C ARG A 195 -36.18 -20.05 -5.29
N PHE A 196 -35.88 -20.08 -6.59
CA PHE A 196 -36.82 -20.52 -7.61
C PHE A 196 -37.12 -22.03 -7.50
N MET A 197 -36.07 -22.84 -7.35
CA MET A 197 -36.18 -24.31 -7.22
C MET A 197 -36.80 -24.77 -5.90
N SER A 198 -36.66 -23.99 -4.81
CA SER A 198 -37.32 -24.26 -3.53
C SER A 198 -38.81 -23.93 -3.52
N GLY A 199 -39.35 -23.32 -4.59
CA GLY A 199 -40.77 -23.04 -4.74
C GLY A 199 -41.28 -21.81 -3.97
N GLU A 200 -40.40 -20.94 -3.48
CA GLU A 200 -40.78 -19.71 -2.77
C GLU A 200 -41.62 -18.74 -3.62
N PHE A 201 -41.57 -18.86 -4.95
CA PHE A 201 -42.39 -18.06 -5.87
C PHE A 201 -43.78 -18.64 -6.16
N ASN A 202 -44.10 -19.87 -5.73
CA ASN A 202 -45.39 -20.51 -6.03
C ASN A 202 -46.59 -19.88 -5.29
N HIS A 203 -46.35 -19.10 -4.23
CA HIS A 203 -47.45 -18.45 -3.50
C HIS A 203 -48.10 -17.29 -4.30
N TYR A 204 -47.43 -16.76 -5.33
CA TYR A 204 -47.97 -15.68 -6.17
C TYR A 204 -48.72 -16.17 -7.43
N LEU A 205 -48.71 -17.47 -7.70
CA LEU A 205 -49.36 -18.08 -8.87
C LEU A 205 -50.65 -18.85 -8.53
N ASN A 206 -50.92 -19.08 -7.24
CA ASN A 206 -52.09 -19.84 -6.77
C ASN A 206 -53.28 -18.96 -6.31
N ASP A 207 -53.17 -17.63 -6.39
CA ASP A 207 -54.25 -16.69 -6.06
C ASP A 207 -54.94 -16.14 -7.34
N ASN A 208 -55.39 -17.04 -8.23
CA ASN A 208 -56.35 -16.74 -9.32
C ASN A 208 -57.38 -17.86 -9.44
#